data_AF-A0A967Q0E5-F1
#
_entry.id   AF-A0A967Q0E5-F1
#
_cell.length_a   1.000
_cell.length_b   1.000
_cell.length_c   1.000
_cell.angle_alpha   90.00
_cell.angle_beta   90.00
_cell.angle_gamma   90.00
#
_symmetry.space_group_name_H-M   'P 1'
#
loop_
_entity.id
_entity.type
_entity.pdbx_description
1 polymer ?
#
loop_
_entity_poly.entity_id
_entity_poly.type
_entity_poly.pdbx_seq_one_letter_code
_entity_poly.pdbx_strand_id
1 'polypeptide(L)' 'MARPREFDVDEALDRAMGVFWLKGYEGTSLQDLLKAMKIARGSLYKAFEDKHSIYLAALDRYDQTEVEEGIAFLSDPKS' A
#
# COMPACT_ATOMS: atom_id res chain seq x y z
N MET A 1 13.20 -27.22 -5.67
CA MET A 1 11.97 -26.41 -5.72
C MET A 1 12.30 -25.00 -5.26
N ALA A 2 12.07 -23.99 -6.10
CA ALA A 2 12.15 -22.59 -5.67
C ALA A 2 10.99 -22.30 -4.70
N ARG A 3 11.28 -21.82 -3.49
CA ARG A 3 10.23 -21.22 -2.65
C ARG A 3 9.65 -20.05 -3.43
N PRO A 4 8.32 -19.92 -3.56
CA PRO A 4 7.76 -18.70 -4.13
C PRO A 4 8.29 -17.54 -3.30
N ARG A 5 8.85 -16.51 -3.94
CA ARG A 5 9.14 -15.24 -3.25
C ARG A 5 7.81 -14.76 -2.68
N GLU A 6 7.66 -14.82 -1.35
CA GLU A 6 6.63 -14.05 -0.66
C GLU A 6 6.86 -12.59 -1.03
N PHE A 7 5.80 -11.89 -1.42
CA PHE A 7 5.90 -10.49 -1.81
C PHE A 7 5.95 -9.64 -0.54
N ASP A 8 6.64 -8.51 -0.62
CA ASP A 8 6.65 -7.53 0.45
C ASP A 8 5.32 -6.75 0.43
N VAL A 9 4.54 -6.88 1.51
CA VAL A 9 3.22 -6.26 1.63
C VAL A 9 3.35 -4.75 1.72
N ASP A 10 4.39 -4.26 2.40
CA ASP A 10 4.64 -2.85 2.62
C ASP A 10 4.98 -2.16 1.30
N GLU A 11 5.92 -2.74 0.53
CA GLU A 11 6.25 -2.22 -0.81
C GLU A 11 5.03 -2.26 -1.75
N ALA A 12 4.17 -3.27 -1.62
CA ALA A 12 2.95 -3.36 -2.41
C ALA A 12 1.96 -2.23 -2.04
N LEU A 13 1.80 -1.94 -0.75
CA LEU A 13 0.92 -0.88 -0.27
C LEU A 13 1.43 0.52 -0.67
N ASP A 14 2.75 0.77 -0.65
CA ASP A 14 3.32 2.02 -1.19
C ASP A 14 2.91 2.27 -2.65
N ARG A 15 2.97 1.20 -3.45
CA ARG A 15 2.62 1.27 -4.86
C ARG A 15 1.11 1.41 -5.07
N ALA A 16 0.30 0.74 -4.25
CA ALA A 16 -1.16 0.88 -4.27
C ALA A 16 -1.59 2.31 -3.91
N MET A 17 -0.98 2.89 -2.88
CA MET A 17 -1.18 4.28 -2.44
C MET A 17 -0.95 5.26 -3.59
N GLY A 18 0.15 5.11 -4.34
CA GLY A 18 0.42 5.95 -5.52
C GLY A 18 -0.65 5.85 -6.62
N VAL A 19 -1.24 4.67 -6.84
CA VAL A 19 -2.36 4.51 -7.80
C VAL A 19 -3.61 5.22 -7.30
N PHE A 20 -3.94 5.07 -6.02
CA PHE A 20 -5.10 5.74 -5.43
C PHE A 20 -4.97 7.25 -5.45
N TRP A 21 -3.78 7.81 -5.20
CA TRP A 21 -3.54 9.25 -5.31
C TRP A 21 -3.71 9.76 -6.74
N LEU A 22 -3.24 9.00 -7.73
CA LEU A 22 -3.31 9.43 -9.13
C LEU A 22 -4.72 9.32 -9.71
N LYS A 23 -5.46 8.25 -9.37
CA LYS A 23 -6.73 7.91 -10.03
C LYS A 23 -7.96 8.10 -9.14
N GLY A 24 -7.78 8.34 -7.85
CA GLY A 24 -8.83 8.25 -6.83
C GLY A 24 -9.29 6.82 -6.57
N TYR A 25 -10.06 6.62 -5.50
CA TYR A 25 -10.60 5.31 -5.13
C TYR A 25 -11.52 4.72 -6.21
N GLU A 26 -12.47 5.50 -6.73
CA GLU A 26 -13.42 5.05 -7.75
C GLU A 26 -12.75 4.78 -9.11
N GLY A 27 -11.77 5.59 -9.49
CA GLY A 27 -11.02 5.42 -10.75
C GLY A 27 -9.99 4.29 -10.73
N THR A 28 -9.78 3.65 -9.59
CA THR A 28 -8.83 2.55 -9.41
C THR A 28 -9.53 1.20 -9.56
N SER A 29 -9.04 0.37 -10.48
CA SER A 29 -9.49 -1.02 -10.65
C SER A 29 -8.56 -2.01 -9.95
N LEU A 30 -9.06 -3.22 -9.70
CA LEU A 30 -8.22 -4.31 -9.16
C LEU A 30 -7.06 -4.68 -10.10
N GLN A 31 -7.21 -4.49 -11.41
CA GLN A 31 -6.11 -4.73 -12.36
C GLN A 31 -5.01 -3.67 -12.26
N ASP A 32 -5.38 -2.41 -12.04
CA ASP A 32 -4.39 -1.35 -11.81
C ASP A 32 -3.55 -1.67 -10.57
N LEU A 33 -4.20 -2.10 -9.48
CA LEU A 33 -3.55 -2.48 -8.23
C LEU A 33 -2.62 -3.68 -8.44
N LEU A 34 -3.09 -4.77 -9.04
CA LEU A 34 -2.26 -5.95 -9.31
C LEU A 34 -1.01 -5.60 -10.13
N LYS A 35 -1.16 -4.75 -11.15
CA LYS A 35 -0.07 -4.31 -12.00
C LYS A 35 0.93 -3.43 -11.25
N ALA A 36 0.44 -2.47 -10.46
CA ALA A 36 1.29 -1.56 -9.70
C ALA A 36 2.03 -2.30 -8.59
N MET A 37 1.32 -3.10 -7.78
CA MET A 37 1.86 -3.90 -6.69
C MET A 37 2.83 -4.99 -7.18
N LYS A 38 2.78 -5.35 -8.47
CA LYS A 38 3.56 -6.45 -9.09
C LYS A 38 3.31 -7.80 -8.40
N ILE A 39 2.06 -8.04 -8.00
CA ILE A 39 1.65 -9.29 -7.35
C ILE A 39 0.69 -10.09 -8.21
N ALA A 40 0.73 -11.41 -8.07
CA ALA A 40 -0.25 -12.29 -8.69
C ALA A 40 -1.60 -12.16 -7.98
N ARG A 41 -2.70 -12.35 -8.74
CA ARG A 41 -4.06 -12.29 -8.21
C ARG A 41 -4.31 -13.24 -7.04
N GLY A 42 -3.72 -14.44 -7.08
CA GLY A 42 -3.82 -15.40 -5.98
C GLY A 42 -3.10 -14.96 -4.70
N SER A 43 -2.01 -14.19 -4.81
CA SER A 43 -1.33 -13.61 -3.64
C SER A 43 -2.09 -12.42 -3.07
N LEU A 44 -2.67 -11.58 -3.95
CA LEU A 44 -3.53 -10.48 -3.54
C LEU A 44 -4.71 -10.98 -2.71
N TYR A 45 -5.45 -11.98 -3.18
CA TYR A 45 -6.60 -12.52 -2.43
C TYR A 45 -6.25 -13.28 -1.14
N LYS A 46 -4.97 -13.62 -0.93
CA LYS A 46 -4.49 -14.15 0.36
C LYS A 46 -4.24 -13.04 1.38
N ALA A 47 -3.90 -11.85 0.91
CA ALA A 47 -3.53 -10.71 1.75
C ALA A 47 -4.67 -9.69 1.92
N PHE A 48 -5.54 -9.58 0.92
CA PHE A 48 -6.61 -8.58 0.86
C PHE A 48 -7.88 -9.18 0.29
N GLU A 49 -9.02 -8.84 0.88
CA GLU A 49 -10.32 -9.33 0.46
C GLU A 49 -10.78 -8.65 -0.83
N ASP A 50 -10.60 -7.34 -0.92
CA ASP A 50 -11.16 -6.48 -1.97
C ASP A 50 -10.37 -5.17 -2.18
N LYS A 51 -10.87 -4.30 -3.06
CA LYS A 51 -10.27 -2.97 -3.28
C LYS A 51 -10.31 -2.09 -2.02
N HIS A 52 -11.37 -2.22 -1.23
CA HIS A 52 -11.60 -1.39 -0.04
C HIS A 52 -10.57 -1.69 1.05
N SER A 53 -10.34 -2.97 1.35
CA SER A 53 -9.30 -3.41 2.28
C SER A 53 -7.90 -2.98 1.86
N ILE A 54 -7.57 -3.00 0.55
CA ILE A 54 -6.29 -2.47 0.06
C ILE A 54 -6.20 -0.96 0.27
N TYR A 55 -7.29 -0.23 0.06
CA TYR A 55 -7.34 1.22 0.26
C TYR A 55 -7.13 1.59 1.72
N LEU A 56 -7.82 0.94 2.65
CA LEU A 56 -7.65 1.16 4.09
C LEU A 56 -6.21 0.85 4.53
N ALA A 57 -5.66 -0.29 4.11
CA ALA A 57 -4.28 -0.65 4.44
C ALA A 57 -3.25 0.35 3.87
N ALA A 58 -3.52 0.94 2.69
CA ALA A 58 -2.67 1.99 2.13
C ALA A 58 -2.75 3.29 2.94
N LEU A 59 -3.93 3.64 3.48
CA LEU A 59 -4.09 4.79 4.37
C LEU A 59 -3.39 4.57 5.72
N ASP A 60 -3.56 3.39 6.32
CA ASP A 60 -2.88 3.05 7.58
C ASP A 60 -1.36 3.11 7.42
N ARG A 61 -0.84 2.65 6.27
CA ARG A 61 0.58 2.76 5.96
C ARG A 61 1.06 4.21 5.83
N TYR A 62 0.28 5.07 5.18
CA TYR A 62 0.60 6.50 5.09
C TYR A 62 0.71 7.14 6.48
N ASP A 63 -0.21 6.80 7.38
CA ASP A 63 -0.19 7.32 8.75
C ASP A 63 1.10 6.91 9.48
N GLN A 64 1.49 5.64 9.38
CA GLN A 64 2.69 5.10 10.03
C GLN A 64 4.01 5.63 9.46
N THR A 65 4.06 5.92 8.16
CA THR A 65 5.32 6.25 7.47
C THR A 65 5.55 7.74 7.29
N GLU A 66 4.49 8.52 7.06
CA GLU A 66 4.62 9.94 6.75
C GLU A 66 4.12 10.82 7.89
N VAL A 67 3.01 10.44 8.55
CA VAL A 67 2.40 11.25 9.61
C VAL A 67 3.15 11.09 10.92
N GLU A 68 3.40 9.86 11.36
CA GLU A 68 4.15 9.60 12.60
C GLU A 68 5.58 10.14 12.54
N GLU A 69 6.28 9.94 11.41
CA GLU A 69 7.61 10.51 11.19
C GLU A 69 7.58 12.05 11.16
N GLY A 70 6.60 12.64 10.48
CA GLY A 70 6.41 14.09 10.44
C GLY A 70 6.11 14.69 11.81
N ILE A 71 5.28 14.03 12.63
CA ILE A 71 5.00 14.44 14.01
C ILE A 71 6.26 14.35 14.84
N ALA A 72 7.01 13.24 14.76
CA ALA A 72 8.27 13.07 15.50
C ALA A 72 9.29 14.17 15.13
N PHE A 73 9.42 14.50 13.85
CA PHE A 73 10.29 15.57 13.38
C PHE A 73 9.87 16.95 13.91
N LEU A 74 8.57 17.28 13.84
CA LEU A 74 8.05 18.58 14.28
C LEU A 74 7.97 18.74 15.80
N SER A 75 7.98 17.63 16.54
CA SER A 75 7.93 17.62 18.01
C SER A 75 9.31 17.56 18.67
N ASP A 76 10.39 17.39 17.90
CA ASP A 76 11.76 17.54 18.40
C ASP A 76 12.11 19.03 18.56
N PRO A 77 12.36 19.54 19.79
CA PRO A 77 12.61 20.96 20.03
C PRO A 77 13.95 21.50 19.49
N LYS A 78 14.67 20.73 18.66
CA LYS A 78 15.99 21.07 18.12
C LYS A 78 16.10 21.15 16.59
N SER A 79 14.99 21.24 15.85
CA SER A 79 15.03 21.64 14.43
C SER A 79 14.93 23.16 14.23
#